data_AF-A0A0C1XZ73-F1
#
_entry.id   AF-A0A0C1XZ73-F1
#
_cell.length_a   1.000
_cell.length_b   1.000
_cell.length_c   1.000
_cell.angle_alpha   90.00
_cell.angle_beta   90.00
_cell.angle_gamma   90.00
#
_symmetry.space_group_name_H-M   'P 1'
#
loop_
_entity.id
_entity.type
_entity.pdbx_description
1 polymer ?
#
loop_
_entity_poly.entity_id
_entity_poly.type
_entity_poly.pdbx_seq_one_letter_code
_entity_poly.pdbx_strand_id
1 'polypeptide(L)'
;MLYPHYDVLGKWDTPSFDDKTRGVLAARLHVIPERRFFTQHEWTLLDSIVARVMPQPERAQPIPIVPWIDDMLSSNRGEGFRNDNMPPMRDAWRAGLAAIDLESHRRHGCGFVELDAASCDTLLRAIERNQVDAAIWTTVPARGFFIDILVKTAAGIYYSHPAAWSEIGFGGPASPRGYVRLGFDERDAWEAKEAR
;
A
#
# COMPACT_ATOMS: atom_id res chain seq x y z
N MET A 1 -11.06 -8.78 14.30
CA MET A 1 -9.63 -9.02 14.01
C MET A 1 -9.21 -10.35 14.60
N LEU A 2 -8.29 -11.08 13.95
CA LEU A 2 -7.79 -12.38 14.42
C LEU A 2 -6.84 -12.27 15.62
N TYR A 3 -6.17 -11.12 15.77
CA TYR A 3 -5.18 -10.86 16.82
C TYR A 3 -5.49 -9.60 17.65
N PRO A 4 -6.66 -9.52 18.31
CA PRO A 4 -7.15 -8.28 18.95
C PRO A 4 -6.31 -7.81 20.16
N HIS A 5 -5.45 -8.67 20.71
CA HIS A 5 -4.63 -8.38 21.89
C HIS A 5 -3.14 -8.33 21.60
N TYR A 6 -2.73 -8.51 20.34
CA TYR A 6 -1.33 -8.51 19.98
C TYR A 6 -0.89 -7.11 19.59
N ASP A 7 0.18 -6.64 20.22
CA ASP A 7 0.86 -5.40 19.85
C ASP A 7 2.34 -5.69 19.62
N VAL A 8 2.76 -5.59 18.35
CA VAL A 8 4.16 -5.81 17.95
C VAL A 8 5.10 -4.77 18.59
N LEU A 9 4.62 -3.58 18.92
CA LEU A 9 5.42 -2.53 19.55
C LEU A 9 5.67 -2.81 21.05
N GLY A 10 4.91 -3.72 21.67
CA GLY A 10 5.22 -4.23 23.01
C GLY A 10 6.60 -4.91 23.12
N LYS A 11 7.24 -5.21 21.97
CA LYS A 11 8.59 -5.77 21.89
C LYS A 11 9.70 -4.72 21.88
N TRP A 12 9.37 -3.42 21.91
CA TRP A 12 10.31 -2.32 21.69
C TRP A 12 11.62 -2.45 22.50
N ASP A 13 11.49 -2.71 23.80
CA ASP A 13 12.61 -2.80 24.74
C ASP A 13 13.19 -4.21 24.88
N THR A 14 12.73 -5.16 24.06
CA THR A 14 13.19 -6.55 24.09
C THR A 14 14.32 -6.79 23.07
N PRO A 15 15.07 -7.90 23.17
CA PRO A 15 16.06 -8.28 22.17
C PRO A 15 15.49 -8.56 20.76
N SER A 16 14.16 -8.55 20.59
CA SER A 16 13.55 -8.71 19.27
C SER A 16 13.81 -7.52 18.36
N PHE A 17 14.07 -6.31 18.90
CA PHE A 17 14.48 -5.15 18.11
C PHE A 17 15.85 -4.64 18.58
N ASP A 18 16.84 -4.72 17.69
CA ASP A 18 18.10 -4.00 17.86
C ASP A 18 17.92 -2.49 17.58
N ASP A 19 18.96 -1.71 17.87
CA ASP A 19 18.92 -0.24 17.71
C ASP A 19 18.67 0.17 16.25
N LYS A 20 19.13 -0.62 15.29
CA LYS A 20 18.90 -0.37 13.87
C LYS A 20 17.42 -0.55 13.52
N THR A 21 16.81 -1.63 13.98
CA THR A 21 15.39 -1.91 13.80
C THR A 21 14.56 -0.81 14.46
N ARG A 22 14.88 -0.44 15.71
CA ARG A 22 14.21 0.67 16.41
C ARG A 22 14.30 1.98 15.62
N GLY A 23 15.47 2.32 15.07
CA GLY A 23 15.63 3.52 14.25
C GLY A 23 14.74 3.52 13.00
N VAL A 24 14.65 2.39 12.29
CA VAL A 24 13.78 2.24 11.12
C VAL A 24 12.31 2.33 11.50
N LEU A 25 11.90 1.67 12.59
CA LEU A 25 10.52 1.70 13.07
C LEU A 25 10.11 3.09 13.55
N ALA A 26 10.96 3.77 14.31
CA ALA A 26 10.72 5.13 14.77
C ALA A 26 10.51 6.09 13.58
N ALA A 27 11.37 6.00 12.56
CA ALA A 27 11.22 6.79 11.35
C ALA A 27 9.89 6.49 10.63
N ARG A 28 9.51 5.21 10.52
CA ARG A 28 8.24 4.81 9.90
C ARG A 28 7.02 5.34 10.67
N LEU A 29 7.06 5.33 12.00
CA LEU A 29 5.95 5.72 12.87
C LEU A 29 5.77 7.24 12.98
N HIS A 30 6.86 8.02 12.94
CA HIS A 30 6.82 9.44 13.31
C HIS A 30 7.23 10.41 12.21
N VAL A 31 7.89 9.94 11.15
CA VAL A 31 8.41 10.79 10.08
C VAL A 31 7.65 10.52 8.79
N ILE A 32 6.42 11.04 8.71
CA ILE A 32 5.61 10.95 7.49
C ILE A 32 6.20 11.91 6.45
N PRO A 33 6.60 11.42 5.26
CA PRO A 33 7.19 12.28 4.23
C PRO A 33 6.20 13.35 3.73
N GLU A 34 6.73 14.52 3.37
CA GLU A 34 5.96 15.55 2.66
C GLU A 34 5.82 15.21 1.17
N ARG A 35 4.82 15.78 0.49
CA ARG A 35 4.62 15.64 -0.95
C ARG A 35 5.76 16.30 -1.75
N ARG A 36 6.36 15.55 -2.67
CA ARG A 36 7.49 15.95 -3.51
C ARG A 36 7.32 15.58 -4.98
N PHE A 37 6.63 14.49 -5.31
CA PHE A 37 6.55 13.98 -6.69
C PHE A 37 5.23 14.31 -7.38
N PHE A 38 4.10 14.02 -6.73
CA PHE A 38 2.78 14.23 -7.28
C PHE A 38 2.37 15.69 -7.21
N THR A 39 1.57 16.12 -8.18
CA THR A 39 0.79 17.35 -8.08
C THR A 39 -0.31 17.20 -7.01
N GLN A 40 -0.96 18.31 -6.63
CA GLN A 40 -2.10 18.26 -5.71
C GLN A 40 -3.25 17.41 -6.24
N HIS A 41 -3.51 17.49 -7.55
CA HIS A 41 -4.56 16.72 -8.18
C HIS A 41 -4.24 15.22 -8.18
N GLU A 42 -3.05 14.82 -8.66
CA GLU A 42 -2.60 13.42 -8.64
C GLU A 42 -2.59 12.82 -7.23
N TRP A 43 -2.17 13.61 -6.23
CA TRP A 43 -2.19 13.20 -4.84
C TRP A 43 -3.61 12.90 -4.35
N THR A 44 -4.55 13.83 -4.59
CA THR A 44 -5.95 13.70 -4.14
C THR A 44 -6.64 12.51 -4.83
N LEU A 45 -6.35 12.32 -6.12
CA LEU A 45 -6.81 11.17 -6.90
C LEU A 45 -6.28 9.86 -6.32
N LEU A 46 -4.96 9.77 -6.09
CA LEU A 46 -4.35 8.56 -5.55
C LEU A 46 -4.86 8.25 -4.14
N ASP A 47 -5.05 9.27 -3.30
CA ASP A 47 -5.61 9.10 -1.95
C ASP A 47 -7.04 8.53 -2.00
N SER A 48 -7.87 9.04 -2.92
CA SER A 48 -9.22 8.53 -3.15
C SER A 48 -9.22 7.08 -3.63
N ILE A 49 -8.30 6.71 -4.54
CA ILE A 49 -8.16 5.33 -5.03
C ILE A 49 -7.68 4.42 -3.90
N VAL A 50 -6.65 4.81 -3.16
CA VAL A 50 -6.09 4.04 -2.05
C VAL A 50 -7.11 3.81 -0.95
N ALA A 51 -7.98 4.77 -0.66
CA ALA A 51 -9.08 4.61 0.30
C ALA A 51 -10.07 3.51 -0.10
N ARG A 52 -10.19 3.19 -1.41
CA ARG A 52 -10.99 2.06 -1.91
C ARG A 52 -10.22 0.74 -1.93
N VAL A 53 -8.94 0.79 -2.27
CA VAL A 53 -8.08 -0.40 -2.40
C VAL A 53 -7.65 -0.96 -1.04
N MET A 54 -7.30 -0.09 -0.10
CA MET A 54 -6.86 -0.42 1.25
C MET A 54 -7.73 0.32 2.28
N PRO A 55 -9.03 -0.03 2.42
CA PRO A 55 -9.93 0.65 3.35
C PRO A 55 -9.51 0.39 4.80
N GLN A 56 -9.56 1.43 5.64
CA GLN A 56 -9.13 1.37 7.04
C GLN A 56 -10.22 1.85 8.02
N PRO A 57 -11.47 1.36 7.93
CA PRO A 57 -12.61 1.91 8.68
C PRO A 57 -12.48 1.76 10.20
N GLU A 58 -11.77 0.72 10.65
CA GLU A 58 -11.59 0.42 12.09
C GLU A 58 -10.47 1.23 12.75
N ARG A 59 -9.73 2.05 11.99
CA ARG A 59 -8.54 2.77 12.50
C ARG A 59 -8.87 4.23 12.77
N ALA A 60 -8.74 4.66 14.03
CA ALA A 60 -8.82 6.07 14.41
C ALA A 60 -7.70 6.91 13.78
N GLN A 61 -6.53 6.30 13.58
CA GLN A 61 -5.40 6.89 12.85
C GLN A 61 -5.03 5.95 11.70
N PRO A 62 -5.50 6.24 10.47
CA PRO A 62 -5.15 5.44 9.30
C PRO A 62 -3.64 5.44 9.05
N ILE A 63 -3.11 4.29 8.65
CA ILE A 63 -1.74 4.15 8.18
C ILE A 63 -1.59 5.01 6.90
N PRO A 64 -0.65 5.96 6.87
CA PRO A 64 -0.42 6.77 5.68
C PRO A 64 0.19 5.90 4.58
N ILE A 65 -0.40 5.93 3.38
CA ILE A 65 0.09 5.16 2.22
C ILE A 65 0.64 6.10 1.14
N VAL A 66 -0.16 7.07 0.68
CA VAL A 66 0.20 8.00 -0.40
C VAL A 66 1.51 8.75 -0.15
N PRO A 67 1.81 9.27 1.05
CA PRO A 67 3.09 9.94 1.32
C PRO A 67 4.31 9.07 1.04
N TRP A 68 4.21 7.77 1.29
CA TRP A 68 5.31 6.83 1.07
C TRP A 68 5.44 6.42 -0.40
N ILE A 69 4.33 6.36 -1.15
CA ILE A 69 4.36 6.19 -2.61
C ILE A 69 5.05 7.40 -3.24
N ASP A 70 4.66 8.61 -2.83
CA ASP A 70 5.24 9.86 -3.32
C ASP A 70 6.75 9.95 -3.03
N ASP A 71 7.18 9.68 -1.79
CA ASP A 71 8.59 9.70 -1.42
C ASP A 71 9.41 8.66 -2.21
N MET A 72 8.86 7.44 -2.38
CA MET A 72 9.47 6.39 -3.21
C MET A 72 9.70 6.89 -4.64
N LEU A 73 8.68 7.50 -5.26
CA LEU A 73 8.77 8.00 -6.62
C LEU A 73 9.70 9.22 -6.70
N SER A 74 9.66 10.14 -5.74
CA SER A 74 10.56 11.30 -5.67
C SER A 74 12.03 10.88 -5.58
N SER A 75 12.31 9.77 -4.90
CA SER A 75 13.64 9.18 -4.76
C SER A 75 14.02 8.22 -5.89
N ASN A 76 13.13 8.02 -6.88
CA ASN A 76 13.27 7.06 -7.98
C ASN A 76 13.58 5.63 -7.50
N ARG A 77 13.01 5.24 -6.36
CA ARG A 77 13.13 3.87 -5.85
C ARG A 77 12.11 2.97 -6.53
N GLY A 78 12.51 1.73 -6.80
CA GLY A 78 11.67 0.71 -7.41
C GLY A 78 12.31 -0.67 -7.23
N GLU A 79 11.72 -1.70 -7.85
CA GLU A 79 12.14 -3.10 -7.65
C GLU A 79 13.42 -3.47 -8.41
N GLY A 80 13.96 -2.56 -9.24
CA GLY A 80 15.12 -2.84 -10.08
C GLY A 80 14.81 -3.65 -11.34
N PHE A 81 13.54 -4.02 -11.56
CA PHE A 81 13.04 -4.61 -12.80
C PHE A 81 11.68 -3.98 -13.19
N ARG A 82 11.26 -4.17 -14.45
CA ARG A 82 9.93 -3.83 -14.96
C ARG A 82 9.53 -4.84 -16.03
N ASN A 83 8.23 -5.02 -16.24
CA ASN A 83 7.73 -5.77 -17.39
C ASN A 83 8.07 -5.02 -18.68
N ASP A 84 8.32 -5.76 -19.77
CA ASP A 84 8.73 -5.16 -21.05
C ASP A 84 7.68 -4.19 -21.62
N ASN A 85 6.40 -4.46 -21.37
CA ASN A 85 5.26 -3.65 -21.80
C ASN A 85 4.92 -2.48 -20.85
N MET A 86 5.74 -2.23 -19.83
CA MET A 86 5.55 -1.14 -18.88
C MET A 86 6.61 -0.05 -19.09
N PRO A 87 6.23 1.24 -19.07
CA PRO A 87 7.19 2.33 -19.05
C PRO A 87 7.93 2.38 -17.70
N PRO A 88 8.95 3.25 -17.55
CA PRO A 88 9.58 3.50 -16.26
C PRO A 88 8.56 3.84 -15.17
N MET A 89 8.85 3.46 -13.92
CA MET A 89 7.91 3.51 -12.80
C MET A 89 7.19 4.87 -12.65
N ARG A 90 7.94 5.99 -12.72
CA ARG A 90 7.38 7.35 -12.61
C ARG A 90 6.37 7.66 -13.71
N ASP A 91 6.68 7.26 -14.94
CA ASP A 91 5.81 7.46 -16.10
C ASP A 91 4.58 6.56 -16.01
N ALA A 92 4.76 5.33 -15.52
CA ALA A 92 3.66 4.40 -15.30
C ALA A 92 2.64 4.94 -14.29
N TRP A 93 3.10 5.54 -13.18
CA TRP A 93 2.24 6.18 -12.19
C TRP A 93 1.47 7.38 -12.76
N ARG A 94 2.14 8.29 -13.48
CA ARG A 94 1.46 9.44 -14.09
C ARG A 94 0.43 9.00 -15.13
N ALA A 95 0.83 8.11 -16.04
CA ALA A 95 -0.05 7.60 -17.10
C ALA A 95 -1.24 6.82 -16.54
N GLY A 96 -1.01 5.95 -15.56
CA GLY A 96 -2.06 5.16 -14.94
C GLY A 96 -3.07 6.00 -14.17
N LEU A 97 -2.61 6.99 -13.39
CA LEU A 97 -3.52 7.90 -12.68
C LEU A 97 -4.36 8.73 -13.67
N ALA A 98 -3.73 9.32 -14.69
CA ALA A 98 -4.45 10.06 -15.72
C ALA A 98 -5.49 9.18 -16.45
N ALA A 99 -5.13 7.93 -16.74
CA ALA A 99 -6.03 6.98 -17.39
C ALA A 99 -7.24 6.60 -16.51
N ILE A 100 -7.05 6.43 -15.20
CA ILE A 100 -8.17 6.18 -14.26
C ILE A 100 -9.15 7.36 -14.25
N ASP A 101 -8.62 8.59 -14.14
CA ASP A 101 -9.46 9.79 -14.06
C ASP A 101 -10.20 10.05 -15.39
N LEU A 102 -9.53 9.84 -16.53
CA LEU A 102 -10.16 9.95 -17.84
C LEU A 102 -11.22 8.87 -18.06
N GLU A 103 -10.99 7.63 -17.61
CA GLU A 103 -11.97 6.55 -17.67
C GLU A 103 -13.21 6.88 -16.81
N SER A 104 -13.02 7.53 -15.66
CA SER A 104 -14.12 8.06 -14.84
C SER A 104 -14.92 9.10 -15.62
N HIS A 105 -14.26 10.13 -16.17
CA HIS A 105 -14.93 11.17 -16.95
C HIS A 105 -15.71 10.58 -18.12
N ARG A 106 -15.15 9.60 -18.84
CA ARG A 106 -15.81 8.96 -19.99
C ARG A 106 -17.07 8.19 -19.58
N ARG A 107 -17.06 7.50 -18.44
CA ARG A 107 -18.18 6.65 -18.00
C ARG A 107 -19.26 7.37 -17.20
N HIS A 108 -18.85 8.37 -16.42
CA HIS A 108 -19.70 8.99 -15.41
C HIS A 108 -19.85 10.50 -15.59
N GLY A 109 -19.08 11.12 -16.50
CA GLY A 109 -19.13 12.56 -16.76
C GLY A 109 -18.33 13.42 -15.79
N CYS A 110 -17.72 12.85 -14.75
CA CYS A 110 -16.94 13.53 -13.72
C CYS A 110 -15.66 12.77 -13.35
N GLY A 111 -14.74 13.43 -12.64
CA GLY A 111 -13.47 12.84 -12.23
C GLY A 111 -13.67 11.76 -11.16
N PHE A 112 -12.66 10.91 -10.96
CA PHE A 112 -12.77 9.78 -10.03
C PHE A 112 -13.06 10.24 -8.59
N VAL A 113 -12.49 11.38 -8.20
CA VAL A 113 -12.65 11.97 -6.86
C VAL A 113 -14.11 12.40 -6.58
N GLU A 114 -14.90 12.63 -7.62
CA GLU A 114 -16.30 13.05 -7.52
C GLU A 114 -17.29 11.86 -7.50
N LEU A 115 -16.81 10.64 -7.74
CA LEU A 115 -17.66 9.45 -7.76
C LEU A 115 -18.10 9.04 -6.35
N ASP A 116 -19.29 8.44 -6.28
CA ASP A 116 -19.69 7.71 -5.08
C ASP A 116 -18.88 6.41 -4.91
N ALA A 117 -18.91 5.84 -3.69
CA ALA A 117 -18.13 4.66 -3.35
C ALA A 117 -18.42 3.45 -4.25
N ALA A 118 -19.67 3.24 -4.65
CA ALA A 118 -20.07 2.10 -5.48
C ALA A 118 -19.58 2.25 -6.93
N SER A 119 -19.59 3.47 -7.45
CA SER A 119 -19.09 3.83 -8.77
C SER A 119 -17.57 3.71 -8.82
N CYS A 120 -16.86 4.19 -7.79
CA CYS A 120 -15.42 3.94 -7.62
C CYS A 120 -15.08 2.45 -7.68
N ASP A 121 -15.76 1.62 -6.88
CA ASP A 121 -15.50 0.18 -6.83
C ASP A 121 -15.80 -0.50 -8.16
N THR A 122 -16.87 -0.08 -8.85
CA THR A 122 -17.24 -0.60 -10.17
C THR A 122 -16.17 -0.25 -11.21
N LEU A 123 -15.67 0.99 -11.22
CA LEU A 123 -14.61 1.42 -12.12
C LEU A 123 -13.32 0.65 -11.88
N LEU A 124 -12.86 0.56 -10.62
CA LEU A 124 -11.61 -0.13 -10.27
C LEU A 124 -11.69 -1.63 -10.62
N ARG A 125 -12.84 -2.28 -10.40
CA ARG A 125 -13.08 -3.68 -10.84
C ARG A 125 -13.06 -3.82 -12.36
N ALA A 126 -13.56 -2.84 -13.11
CA ALA A 126 -13.49 -2.86 -14.57
C ALA A 126 -12.02 -2.75 -15.05
N ILE A 127 -11.22 -1.89 -14.42
CA ILE A 127 -9.78 -1.75 -14.69
C ILE A 127 -9.04 -3.06 -14.38
N GLU A 128 -9.29 -3.67 -13.22
CA GLU A 128 -8.74 -4.98 -12.85
C GLU A 128 -9.02 -6.07 -13.90
N ARG A 129 -10.20 -6.02 -14.52
CA ARG A 129 -10.66 -6.99 -15.52
C ARG A 129 -10.29 -6.62 -16.96
N ASN A 130 -9.49 -5.55 -17.17
CA ASN A 130 -9.23 -4.97 -18.49
C ASN A 130 -10.49 -4.61 -19.29
N GLN A 131 -11.61 -4.36 -18.60
CA GLN A 131 -12.86 -3.90 -19.21
C GLN A 131 -12.84 -2.38 -19.32
N VAL A 132 -11.87 -1.84 -20.07
CA VAL A 132 -11.57 -0.40 -20.19
C VAL A 132 -11.58 0.06 -21.64
N ASP A 133 -11.56 1.37 -21.87
CA ASP A 133 -11.36 1.89 -23.22
C ASP A 133 -9.87 1.83 -23.60
N ALA A 134 -9.54 0.99 -24.58
CA ALA A 134 -8.17 0.83 -25.04
C ALA A 134 -7.54 2.13 -25.58
N ALA A 135 -8.35 3.10 -26.02
CA ALA A 135 -7.87 4.40 -26.47
C ALA A 135 -7.38 5.29 -25.30
N ILE A 136 -7.85 5.04 -24.07
CA ILE A 136 -7.38 5.71 -22.85
C ILE A 136 -6.09 5.06 -22.35
N TRP A 137 -6.02 3.73 -22.40
CA TRP A 137 -4.94 2.93 -21.80
C TRP A 137 -3.82 2.58 -22.80
N THR A 138 -3.32 3.60 -23.52
CA THR A 138 -2.32 3.41 -24.58
C THR A 138 -0.88 3.35 -24.07
N THR A 139 -0.59 4.03 -22.96
CA THR A 139 0.78 4.11 -22.39
C THR A 139 1.07 3.00 -21.38
N VAL A 140 0.05 2.52 -20.65
CA VAL A 140 0.17 1.45 -19.66
C VAL A 140 -0.97 0.44 -19.82
N PRO A 141 -0.71 -0.87 -19.72
CA PRO A 141 -1.77 -1.86 -19.63
C PRO A 141 -2.60 -1.66 -18.35
N ALA A 142 -3.92 -1.55 -18.47
CA ALA A 142 -4.81 -1.18 -17.36
C ALA A 142 -4.71 -2.09 -16.15
N ARG A 143 -4.91 -3.40 -16.34
CA ARG A 143 -4.75 -4.40 -15.27
C ARG A 143 -3.34 -4.43 -14.72
N GLY A 144 -2.33 -4.32 -15.58
CA GLY A 144 -0.92 -4.35 -15.16
C GLY A 144 -0.59 -3.17 -14.25
N PHE A 145 -1.04 -1.96 -14.61
CA PHE A 145 -0.90 -0.80 -13.75
C PHE A 145 -1.65 -0.98 -12.43
N PHE A 146 -2.90 -1.42 -12.49
CA PHE A 146 -3.72 -1.54 -11.29
C PHE A 146 -3.20 -2.60 -10.31
N ILE A 147 -2.94 -3.82 -10.76
CA ILE A 147 -2.53 -4.93 -9.89
C ILE A 147 -1.04 -4.87 -9.58
N ASP A 148 -0.19 -4.84 -10.63
CA ASP A 148 1.24 -5.09 -10.47
C ASP A 148 2.00 -3.85 -9.98
N ILE A 149 1.43 -2.65 -10.14
CA ILE A 149 2.00 -1.40 -9.64
C ILE A 149 1.18 -0.86 -8.46
N LEU A 150 -0.07 -0.45 -8.67
CA LEU A 150 -0.82 0.34 -7.69
C LEU A 150 -1.15 -0.48 -6.43
N VAL A 151 -1.89 -1.59 -6.58
CA VAL A 151 -2.32 -2.43 -5.46
C VAL A 151 -1.12 -3.03 -4.75
N LYS A 152 -0.16 -3.59 -5.50
CA LYS A 152 1.09 -4.15 -4.93
C LYS A 152 1.84 -3.13 -4.09
N THR A 153 2.04 -1.91 -4.60
CA THR A 153 2.77 -0.86 -3.89
C THR A 153 2.00 -0.39 -2.64
N ALA A 154 0.70 -0.16 -2.77
CA ALA A 154 -0.15 0.26 -1.65
C ALA A 154 -0.15 -0.77 -0.52
N ALA A 155 -0.33 -2.05 -0.86
CA ALA A 155 -0.27 -3.16 0.09
C ALA A 155 1.12 -3.29 0.73
N GLY A 156 2.19 -3.19 -0.06
CA GLY A 156 3.57 -3.25 0.44
C GLY A 156 3.88 -2.15 1.46
N ILE A 157 3.40 -0.93 1.21
CA ILE A 157 3.53 0.19 2.15
C ILE A 157 2.68 -0.04 3.40
N TYR A 158 1.42 -0.45 3.24
CA TYR A 158 0.53 -0.73 4.37
C TYR A 158 1.13 -1.78 5.31
N TYR A 159 1.54 -2.93 4.76
CA TYR A 159 2.15 -4.03 5.52
C TYR A 159 3.61 -3.79 5.89
N SER A 160 4.16 -2.59 5.63
CA SER A 160 5.42 -2.14 6.22
C SER A 160 5.25 -1.38 7.53
N HIS A 161 4.00 -1.12 7.96
CA HIS A 161 3.70 -0.37 9.16
C HIS A 161 3.44 -1.31 10.36
N PRO A 162 4.01 -1.06 11.56
CA PRO A 162 3.82 -1.93 12.73
C PRO A 162 2.36 -2.19 13.11
N ALA A 163 1.49 -1.18 12.95
CA ALA A 163 0.07 -1.35 13.23
C ALA A 163 -0.63 -2.36 12.28
N ALA A 164 -0.13 -2.56 11.06
CA ALA A 164 -0.59 -3.62 10.16
C ALA A 164 0.01 -4.98 10.54
N TRP A 165 1.23 -5.00 11.09
CA TRP A 165 1.83 -6.24 11.61
C TRP A 165 1.03 -6.80 12.78
N SER A 166 0.63 -5.94 13.72
CA SER A 166 -0.23 -6.33 14.83
C SER A 166 -1.56 -6.92 14.36
N GLU A 167 -2.16 -6.32 13.31
CA GLU A 167 -3.43 -6.77 12.73
C GLU A 167 -3.37 -8.22 12.21
N ILE A 168 -2.27 -8.60 11.56
CA ILE A 168 -2.08 -9.93 10.97
C ILE A 168 -1.25 -10.88 11.86
N GLY A 169 -0.90 -10.45 13.07
CA GLY A 169 -0.09 -11.25 14.00
C GLY A 169 1.39 -11.38 13.59
N PHE A 170 1.88 -10.55 12.66
CA PHE A 170 3.26 -10.59 12.22
C PHE A 170 4.21 -10.11 13.33
N GLY A 171 5.26 -10.90 13.53
CA GLY A 171 6.25 -10.71 14.59
C GLY A 171 7.13 -9.47 14.47
N GLY A 172 7.19 -8.87 13.28
CA GLY A 172 8.25 -7.97 12.89
C GLY A 172 9.40 -8.73 12.21
N PRO A 173 10.47 -8.03 11.79
CA PRO A 173 11.60 -8.64 11.10
C PRO A 173 12.27 -9.72 11.97
N ALA A 174 12.82 -10.75 11.32
CA ALA A 174 13.51 -11.83 12.02
C ALA A 174 14.80 -11.37 12.73
N SER A 175 15.48 -10.33 12.25
CA SER A 175 16.68 -9.81 12.90
C SER A 175 16.33 -9.07 14.20
N PRO A 176 17.13 -9.20 15.28
CA PRO A 176 18.35 -10.01 15.38
C PRO A 176 18.12 -11.44 15.90
N ARG A 177 16.93 -11.73 16.44
CA ARG A 177 16.68 -12.94 17.25
C ARG A 177 16.40 -14.21 16.44
N GLY A 178 15.82 -14.06 15.25
CA GLY A 178 15.26 -15.13 14.44
C GLY A 178 13.89 -15.62 14.92
N TYR A 179 13.23 -16.39 14.06
CA TYR A 179 12.09 -17.25 14.42
C TYR A 179 12.64 -18.64 14.69
N VAL A 180 12.47 -19.16 15.91
CA VAL A 180 13.17 -20.39 16.35
C VAL A 180 12.26 -21.61 16.31
N ARG A 181 10.96 -21.43 16.59
CA ARG A 181 9.96 -22.50 16.56
C ARG A 181 9.24 -22.52 15.23
N LEU A 182 9.65 -23.46 14.37
CA LEU A 182 9.16 -23.58 12.98
C LEU A 182 8.26 -24.81 12.78
N GLY A 183 7.91 -25.54 13.85
CA GLY A 183 6.99 -26.68 13.79
C GLY A 183 5.54 -26.28 13.55
N PHE A 184 4.71 -27.21 13.07
CA PHE A 184 3.27 -26.97 12.90
C PHE A 184 2.61 -26.62 14.25
N ASP A 185 1.83 -25.54 14.27
CA ASP A 185 1.21 -24.97 15.47
C ASP A 185 2.20 -24.62 16.61
N GLU A 186 3.51 -24.62 16.35
CA GLU A 186 4.50 -24.08 17.27
C GLU A 186 4.65 -22.57 17.07
N ARG A 187 5.03 -21.89 18.15
CA ARG A 187 5.32 -20.45 18.14
C ARG A 187 6.27 -20.10 19.26
N ASP A 188 7.12 -19.12 19.04
CA ASP A 188 7.85 -18.48 20.11
C ASP A 188 6.88 -17.75 21.06
N ALA A 189 7.25 -17.65 22.34
CA ALA A 189 6.38 -17.09 23.37
C ALA A 189 5.99 -15.61 23.11
N TRP A 190 6.75 -14.93 22.27
CA TRP A 190 6.53 -13.54 21.87
C TRP A 190 5.68 -13.39 20.61
N GLU A 191 5.41 -14.48 19.89
CA GLU A 191 4.58 -14.47 18.68
C GLU A 191 3.09 -14.34 19.02
N ALA A 192 2.33 -13.81 18.07
CA ALA A 192 0.92 -13.55 18.26
C ALA A 192 0.14 -14.86 18.47
N LYS A 193 -0.93 -14.78 19.28
CA LYS A 193 -1.90 -15.86 19.46
C LYS A 193 -3.21 -15.46 18.82
N GLU A 194 -3.66 -16.25 17.86
CA GLU A 194 -4.97 -16.09 17.24
C GLU A 194 -6.07 -16.29 18.30
N ALA A 195 -7.07 -15.41 18.30
CA ALA A 195 -8.28 -15.58 19.08
C ALA A 195 -9.13 -16.68 18.42
N ARG A 196 -9.36 -17.77 19.15
CA ARG A 196 -10.27 -18.86 18.75
C ARG A 196 -11.67 -18.62 19.30
#